data_AF-A0A2V7NH76-F1
#
_entry.id   AF-A0A2V7NH76-F1
#
_cell.length_a   1.000
_cell.length_b   1.000
_cell.length_c   1.000
_cell.angle_alpha   90.00
_cell.angle_beta   90.00
_cell.angle_gamma   90.00
#
_symmetry.space_group_name_H-M   'P 1'
#
loop_
_entity.id
_entity.type
_entity.pdbx_description
1 polymer ?
#
loop_
_entity_poly.entity_id
_entity_poly.type
_entity_poly.pdbx_seq_one_letter_code
_entity_poly.pdbx_strand_id
1 'polypeptide(L)'
;MPDLHTLARYTVFAAFSLSVLVAFASWLVRARRVSPFGALGRMLRAVSEPVIRPVEARLVRLGGNPVNAGWWLVVVVAVAGVVLLSLLDWAVRTLYGIAAAAGRGPRAMLGFLIGALYGLVFAALLVRVIGAWFGVFRYSRWMRPVYALTDWLVEPIRRVLPPMGALDWSPLVACLVLWLLKQLLLSVLFY
;
A
#
# COMPACT_ATOMS: atom_id res chain seq x y z
N MET A 1 -2.40 0.36 -25.03
CA MET A 1 -2.12 -0.75 -24.09
C MET A 1 -3.02 -0.73 -22.83
N PRO A 2 -4.35 -0.54 -22.96
CA PRO A 2 -5.26 -0.66 -21.80
C PRO A 2 -5.26 -2.07 -21.18
N ASP A 3 -4.82 -3.07 -21.94
CA ASP A 3 -4.81 -4.48 -21.54
C ASP A 3 -3.86 -4.75 -20.38
N LEU A 4 -2.65 -4.18 -20.38
CA LEU A 4 -1.66 -4.42 -19.31
C LEU A 4 -2.13 -3.91 -17.95
N HIS A 5 -2.74 -2.72 -17.93
CA HIS A 5 -3.28 -2.14 -16.69
C HIS A 5 -4.49 -2.92 -16.17
N THR A 6 -5.32 -3.40 -17.11
CA THR A 6 -6.49 -4.21 -16.82
C THR A 6 -6.09 -5.59 -16.28
N LEU A 7 -5.11 -6.24 -16.91
CA LEU A 7 -4.50 -7.48 -16.45
C LEU A 7 -3.90 -7.32 -15.04
N ALA A 8 -3.15 -6.24 -14.78
CA ALA A 8 -2.59 -5.98 -13.45
C ALA A 8 -3.68 -5.81 -12.37
N ARG A 9 -4.77 -5.11 -12.68
CA ARG A 9 -5.91 -4.98 -11.77
C ARG A 9 -6.55 -6.34 -11.50
N TYR A 10 -6.77 -7.14 -12.54
CA TYR A 10 -7.35 -8.47 -12.38
C TYR A 10 -6.43 -9.43 -11.63
N THR A 11 -5.11 -9.39 -11.84
CA THR A 11 -4.18 -10.25 -11.09
C THR A 11 -4.13 -9.87 -9.62
N VAL A 12 -4.08 -8.57 -9.30
CA VAL A 12 -4.16 -8.10 -7.91
C VAL A 12 -5.50 -8.43 -7.27
N PHE A 13 -6.60 -8.28 -8.01
CA PHE A 13 -7.93 -8.64 -7.53
C PHE A 13 -8.08 -10.15 -7.32
N ALA A 14 -7.52 -10.97 -8.22
CA ALA A 14 -7.51 -12.42 -8.08
C ALA A 14 -6.66 -12.86 -6.88
N ALA A 15 -5.48 -12.25 -6.68
CA ALA A 15 -4.64 -12.51 -5.52
C ALA A 15 -5.34 -12.12 -4.21
N PHE A 16 -6.00 -10.96 -4.19
CA PHE A 16 -6.82 -10.52 -3.05
C PHE A 16 -7.97 -11.49 -2.78
N SER A 17 -8.73 -11.87 -3.81
CA SER A 17 -9.85 -12.83 -3.69
C SER A 17 -9.36 -14.19 -3.16
N LEU A 18 -8.24 -14.70 -3.69
CA LEU A 18 -7.63 -15.93 -3.22
C LEU A 18 -7.19 -15.83 -1.76
N SER A 19 -6.62 -14.68 -1.37
CA SER A 19 -6.21 -14.41 0.02
C SER A 19 -7.40 -14.47 0.99
N VAL A 20 -8.55 -13.92 0.57
CA VAL A 20 -9.80 -13.94 1.33
C VAL A 20 -10.32 -15.37 1.46
N LEU A 21 -10.35 -16.14 0.38
CA LEU A 21 -10.78 -17.55 0.41
C LEU A 21 -9.90 -18.39 1.35
N VAL A 22 -8.58 -18.21 1.29
CA VAL A 22 -7.62 -18.90 2.15
C VAL A 22 -7.78 -18.51 3.62
N ALA A 23 -7.94 -17.21 3.89
CA ALA A 23 -8.17 -16.71 5.24
C ALA A 23 -9.48 -17.24 5.83
N PHE A 24 -10.54 -17.26 5.01
CA PHE A 24 -11.85 -17.77 5.39
C PHE A 24 -11.81 -19.27 5.68
N ALA A 25 -11.16 -20.07 4.82
CA ALA A 25 -10.96 -21.49 5.04
C ALA A 25 -10.24 -21.78 6.37
N SER A 26 -9.18 -21.02 6.66
CA SER A 26 -8.46 -21.14 7.92
C SER A 26 -9.29 -20.72 9.13
N TRP A 27 -10.04 -19.63 9.00
CA TRP A 27 -10.95 -19.17 10.05
C TRP A 27 -12.04 -20.21 10.34
N LEU A 28 -12.64 -20.85 9.33
CA LEU A 28 -13.65 -21.90 9.53
C LEU A 28 -13.14 -23.08 10.36
N VAL A 29 -11.91 -23.53 10.08
CA VAL A 29 -11.26 -24.62 10.82
C VAL A 29 -10.89 -24.16 12.23
N ARG A 30 -10.32 -22.96 12.40
CA ARG A 30 -9.87 -22.43 13.70
C ARG A 30 -11.03 -22.04 14.62
N ALA A 31 -12.14 -21.54 14.06
CA ALA A 31 -13.37 -21.20 14.79
C ALA A 31 -14.21 -22.43 15.18
N ARG A 32 -13.73 -23.65 14.91
CA ARG A 32 -14.40 -24.93 15.16
C ARG A 32 -15.80 -25.05 14.54
N ARG A 33 -16.08 -24.26 13.49
CA ARG A 33 -17.33 -24.36 12.71
C ARG A 33 -17.35 -25.61 11.84
N VAL A 34 -16.18 -26.08 11.44
CA VAL A 34 -15.97 -27.34 10.73
C VAL A 34 -15.11 -28.25 11.61
N SER A 35 -15.47 -29.53 11.70
CA SER A 35 -14.69 -30.53 12.44
C SER A 35 -13.24 -30.59 11.91
N PRO A 36 -12.21 -30.37 12.74
CA PRO A 36 -10.82 -30.35 12.28
C PRO A 36 -10.34 -31.69 11.70
N PHE A 37 -10.94 -32.80 12.17
CA PHE A 37 -10.55 -34.15 11.81
C PHE A 37 -11.35 -34.74 10.63
N GLY A 38 -12.43 -34.08 10.20
CA GLY A 38 -13.22 -34.49 9.04
C GLY A 38 -12.45 -34.33 7.72
N ALA A 39 -12.92 -34.98 6.65
CA ALA A 39 -12.32 -34.88 5.31
C ALA A 39 -12.23 -33.42 4.84
N LEU A 40 -13.30 -32.64 5.03
CA LEU A 40 -13.34 -31.21 4.68
C LEU A 40 -12.36 -30.38 5.52
N GLY A 41 -12.26 -30.64 6.82
CA GLY A 41 -11.30 -29.94 7.69
C GLY A 41 -9.84 -30.18 7.26
N ARG A 42 -9.50 -31.42 6.90
CA ARG A 42 -8.17 -31.78 6.38
C ARG A 42 -7.88 -31.11 5.03
N MET A 43 -8.85 -31.08 4.12
CA MET A 43 -8.70 -30.42 2.81
C MET A 43 -8.50 -28.91 2.97
N LEU A 44 -9.36 -28.24 3.73
CA LEU A 44 -9.24 -26.79 3.98
C LEU A 44 -7.90 -26.43 4.61
N ARG A 45 -7.42 -27.26 5.53
CA ARG A 45 -6.12 -27.10 6.17
C ARG A 45 -4.97 -27.33 5.19
N ALA A 46 -5.03 -28.37 4.35
CA ALA A 46 -4.01 -28.66 3.34
C ALA A 46 -3.85 -27.53 2.32
N VAL A 47 -4.95 -26.88 1.92
CA VAL A 47 -4.92 -25.75 0.98
C VAL A 47 -4.48 -24.44 1.64
N SER A 48 -4.95 -24.17 2.87
CA SER A 48 -4.72 -22.87 3.52
C SER A 48 -3.41 -22.80 4.31
N GLU A 49 -2.94 -23.88 4.93
CA GLU A 49 -1.72 -23.89 5.72
C GLU A 49 -0.43 -23.49 4.97
N PRO A 50 -0.13 -23.96 3.74
CA PRO A 50 1.10 -23.57 3.07
C PRO A 50 1.20 -22.04 2.89
N VAL A 51 0.06 -21.37 2.73
CA VAL A 51 -0.02 -19.92 2.56
C VAL A 51 -0.03 -19.19 3.92
N ILE A 52 -0.69 -19.75 4.93
CA ILE A 52 -0.88 -19.07 6.24
C ILE A 52 0.29 -19.29 7.20
N ARG A 53 0.90 -20.48 7.21
CA ARG A 53 2.04 -20.80 8.10
C ARG A 53 3.17 -19.77 8.06
N PRO A 54 3.65 -19.26 6.90
CA PRO A 54 4.68 -18.23 6.90
C PRO A 54 4.23 -16.93 7.57
N VAL A 55 2.96 -16.54 7.39
CA VAL A 55 2.37 -15.35 8.03
C VAL A 55 2.20 -15.57 9.52
N GLU A 56 1.69 -16.73 9.94
CA GLU A 56 1.56 -17.14 11.34
C GLU A 56 2.92 -17.12 12.06
N ALA A 57 3.95 -17.71 11.46
CA ALA A 57 5.30 -17.71 12.03
C ALA A 57 5.91 -16.31 12.15
N ARG A 58 5.53 -15.37 11.27
CA ARG A 58 5.94 -13.95 11.38
C ARG A 58 5.14 -13.24 12.47
N LEU A 59 3.82 -13.47 12.52
CA LEU A 59 2.92 -12.86 13.48
C LEU A 59 3.26 -13.27 14.92
N VAL A 60 3.53 -14.56 15.17
CA VAL A 60 3.93 -15.06 16.49
C VAL A 60 5.26 -14.47 16.95
N ARG A 61 6.23 -14.27 16.04
CA ARG A 61 7.50 -13.58 16.34
C ARG A 61 7.30 -12.13 16.77
N LEU A 62 6.22 -11.50 16.33
CA LEU A 62 5.83 -10.14 16.71
C LEU A 62 4.92 -10.12 17.96
N GLY A 63 4.69 -11.26 18.61
CA GLY A 63 3.81 -11.38 19.79
C GLY A 63 2.31 -11.39 19.47
N GLY A 64 1.92 -11.58 18.19
CA GLY A 64 0.53 -11.57 17.75
C GLY A 64 -0.18 -12.93 17.90
N ASN A 65 -1.51 -12.89 17.92
CA ASN A 65 -2.34 -14.10 18.04
C ASN A 65 -2.37 -14.90 16.71
N PRO A 66 -1.94 -16.18 16.69
CA PRO A 66 -1.92 -17.03 15.49
C PRO A 66 -3.30 -17.27 14.86
N VAL A 67 -4.40 -17.15 15.63
CA VAL A 67 -5.76 -17.31 15.11
C VAL A 67 -6.09 -16.25 14.05
N ASN A 68 -5.49 -15.06 14.17
CA ASN A 68 -5.74 -13.93 13.27
C ASN A 68 -4.84 -13.92 12.02
N ALA A 69 -3.94 -14.92 11.86
CA ALA A 69 -2.97 -14.94 10.78
C ALA A 69 -3.60 -14.88 9.37
N GLY A 70 -4.78 -15.51 9.18
CA GLY A 70 -5.52 -15.43 7.92
C GLY A 70 -5.93 -14.00 7.57
N TRP A 71 -6.47 -13.25 8.53
CA TRP A 71 -6.88 -11.87 8.32
C TRP A 71 -5.68 -10.95 8.03
N TRP A 72 -4.56 -11.18 8.71
CA TRP A 72 -3.32 -10.46 8.41
C TRP A 72 -2.82 -10.71 6.99
N LEU A 73 -2.94 -11.93 6.48
CA LEU A 73 -2.62 -12.24 5.09
C LEU A 73 -3.47 -11.42 4.11
N VAL A 74 -4.78 -11.31 4.35
CA VAL A 74 -5.67 -10.48 3.51
C VAL A 74 -5.23 -9.03 3.51
N VAL A 75 -4.95 -8.46 4.69
CA VAL A 75 -4.52 -7.06 4.82
C VAL A 75 -3.21 -6.82 4.07
N VAL A 76 -2.20 -7.70 4.25
CA VAL A 76 -0.91 -7.57 3.57
C VAL A 76 -1.08 -7.65 2.04
N VAL A 77 -1.88 -8.60 1.54
CA VAL A 77 -2.13 -8.76 0.11
C VAL A 77 -2.87 -7.56 -0.46
N ALA A 78 -3.91 -7.07 0.23
CA ALA A 78 -4.66 -5.89 -0.19
C ALA A 78 -3.76 -4.66 -0.27
N VAL A 79 -2.97 -4.41 0.77
CA VAL A 79 -2.05 -3.29 0.87
C VAL A 79 -0.96 -3.37 -0.20
N ALA A 80 -0.29 -4.52 -0.33
CA ALA A 80 0.73 -4.72 -1.36
C ALA A 80 0.14 -4.53 -2.77
N GLY A 81 -1.08 -5.02 -2.99
CA GLY A 81 -1.83 -4.82 -4.22
C GLY A 81 -2.11 -3.35 -4.51
N VAL A 82 -2.64 -2.61 -3.54
CA VAL A 82 -2.90 -1.16 -3.67
C VAL A 82 -1.62 -0.40 -3.98
N VAL A 83 -0.52 -0.68 -3.28
CA VAL A 83 0.78 -0.05 -3.52
C VAL A 83 1.29 -0.38 -4.92
N LEU A 84 1.23 -1.65 -5.33
CA LEU A 84 1.67 -2.10 -6.66
C LEU A 84 0.87 -1.42 -7.77
N LEU A 85 -0.46 -1.42 -7.66
CA LEU A 85 -1.33 -0.77 -8.64
C LEU A 85 -1.10 0.74 -8.67
N SER A 86 -0.89 1.38 -7.52
CA SER A 86 -0.62 2.81 -7.43
C SER A 86 0.68 3.19 -8.13
N LEU A 87 1.74 2.39 -7.92
CA LEU A 87 3.04 2.59 -8.56
C LEU A 87 2.99 2.30 -10.06
N LEU A 88 2.30 1.23 -10.46
CA LEU A 88 2.12 0.90 -11.87
C LEU A 88 1.35 1.99 -12.60
N ASP A 89 0.23 2.44 -12.03
CA ASP A 89 -0.60 3.47 -12.64
C ASP A 89 0.16 4.81 -12.70
N TRP A 90 0.92 5.16 -11.66
CA TRP A 90 1.83 6.31 -11.69
C TRP A 90 2.87 6.19 -12.82
N ALA A 91 3.53 5.04 -12.96
CA ALA A 91 4.54 4.82 -14.00
C ALA A 91 3.93 4.94 -15.40
N VAL A 92 2.79 4.28 -15.62
CA VAL A 92 2.04 4.31 -16.89
C VAL A 92 1.60 5.73 -17.23
N ARG A 93 0.98 6.45 -16.29
CA ARG A 93 0.58 7.86 -16.47
C ARG A 93 1.78 8.76 -16.76
N THR A 94 2.92 8.50 -16.15
CA THR A 94 4.16 9.25 -16.38
C THR A 94 4.64 9.04 -17.82
N LEU A 95 4.71 7.79 -18.28
CA LEU A 95 5.16 7.46 -19.63
C LEU A 95 4.26 8.07 -20.71
N TYR A 96 2.94 7.91 -20.59
CA TYR A 96 2.00 8.49 -21.55
C TYR A 96 1.88 10.01 -21.42
N GLY A 97 2.06 10.54 -20.20
CA GLY A 97 1.96 11.96 -19.91
C GLY A 97 3.10 12.79 -20.50
N ILE A 98 4.32 12.25 -20.59
CA ILE A 98 5.46 12.95 -21.22
C ILE A 98 5.15 13.29 -22.68
N ALA A 99 4.74 12.29 -23.48
CA ALA A 99 4.42 12.50 -24.89
C ALA A 99 3.24 13.47 -25.07
N ALA A 100 2.23 13.34 -24.21
CA ALA A 100 1.04 14.17 -24.25
C ALA A 100 1.32 15.63 -23.83
N ALA A 101 2.26 15.86 -22.90
CA ALA A 101 2.63 17.18 -22.43
C ALA A 101 3.59 17.89 -23.40
N ALA A 102 4.50 17.15 -24.04
CA ALA A 102 5.46 17.70 -25.00
C ALA A 102 4.78 18.42 -26.18
N GLY A 103 3.64 17.90 -26.67
CA GLY A 103 2.88 18.51 -27.77
C GLY A 103 2.02 19.72 -27.38
N ARG A 104 1.87 20.02 -26.08
CA ARG A 104 0.96 21.07 -25.57
C ARG A 104 1.69 22.33 -25.06
N GLY A 105 3.01 22.37 -25.20
CA GLY A 105 3.84 23.51 -24.83
C GLY A 105 4.34 23.52 -23.38
N PRO A 106 5.15 24.53 -23.00
CA PRO A 106 5.91 24.52 -21.75
C PRO A 106 5.06 24.45 -20.47
N ARG A 107 3.92 25.15 -20.45
CA ARG A 107 3.00 25.14 -19.30
C ARG A 107 2.42 23.75 -19.04
N ALA A 108 2.08 23.01 -20.10
CA ALA A 108 1.59 21.64 -19.96
C ALA A 108 2.68 20.70 -19.40
N MET A 109 3.94 20.89 -19.82
CA MET A 109 5.07 20.11 -19.30
C MET A 109 5.32 20.36 -17.82
N LEU A 110 5.22 21.61 -17.37
CA LEU A 110 5.31 21.95 -15.94
C LEU A 110 4.16 21.33 -15.14
N GLY A 111 2.92 21.42 -15.64
CA GLY A 111 1.76 20.82 -14.98
C GLY A 111 1.87 19.30 -14.87
N PHE A 112 2.39 18.65 -15.91
CA PHE A 112 2.72 17.23 -15.90
C PHE A 112 3.77 16.89 -14.83
N LEU A 113 4.87 17.65 -14.78
CA LEU A 113 5.94 17.41 -13.80
C LEU A 113 5.43 17.53 -12.35
N ILE A 114 4.61 18.56 -12.07
CA ILE A 114 3.96 18.74 -10.77
C ILE A 114 3.10 17.52 -10.44
N GLY A 115 2.27 17.06 -11.38
CA GLY A 115 1.42 15.89 -11.21
C GLY A 115 2.21 14.59 -10.98
N ALA A 116 3.29 14.39 -11.73
CA ALA A 116 4.16 13.22 -11.63
C ALA A 116 4.89 13.19 -10.28
N LEU A 117 5.52 14.30 -9.87
CA LEU A 117 6.21 14.39 -8.58
C LEU A 117 5.23 14.22 -7.41
N TYR A 118 4.06 14.84 -7.47
CA TYR A 118 3.00 14.65 -6.48
C TYR A 118 2.65 13.15 -6.32
N GLY A 119 2.42 12.45 -7.43
CA GLY A 119 2.04 11.02 -7.39
C GLY A 119 3.12 10.15 -6.76
N LEU A 120 4.39 10.43 -7.06
CA LEU A 120 5.53 9.71 -6.50
C LEU A 120 5.64 9.90 -4.98
N VAL A 121 5.61 11.15 -4.50
CA VAL A 121 5.72 11.48 -3.07
C VAL A 121 4.50 10.96 -2.31
N PHE A 122 3.30 11.07 -2.88
CA PHE A 122 2.08 10.54 -2.28
C PHE A 122 2.13 9.02 -2.12
N ALA A 123 2.60 8.28 -3.14
CA ALA A 123 2.79 6.84 -3.04
C ALA A 123 3.81 6.47 -1.94
N ALA A 124 4.91 7.22 -1.83
CA ALA A 124 5.87 7.03 -0.74
C ALA A 124 5.24 7.30 0.65
N LEU A 125 4.41 8.34 0.80
CA LEU A 125 3.69 8.59 2.04
C LEU A 125 2.74 7.44 2.42
N LEU A 126 2.02 6.87 1.46
CA LEU A 126 1.18 5.68 1.71
C LEU A 126 2.02 4.50 2.22
N VAL A 127 3.13 4.19 1.54
CA VAL A 127 4.03 3.10 1.96
C VAL A 127 4.59 3.36 3.37
N ARG A 128 4.88 4.62 3.71
CA ARG A 128 5.34 5.01 5.05
C ARG A 128 4.28 4.74 6.12
N VAL A 129 3.04 5.19 5.90
CA VAL A 129 1.91 4.97 6.84
C VAL A 129 1.66 3.49 7.05
N ILE A 130 1.62 2.74 5.95
CA ILE A 130 1.48 1.29 5.95
C ILE A 130 2.61 0.65 6.74
N GLY A 131 3.86 0.99 6.43
CA GLY A 131 5.04 0.43 7.09
C GLY A 131 5.03 0.69 8.61
N ALA A 132 4.55 1.87 9.03
CA ALA A 132 4.38 2.20 10.44
C ALA A 132 3.36 1.28 11.15
N TRP A 133 2.24 0.94 10.51
CA TRP A 133 1.26 -0.02 11.06
C TRP A 133 1.83 -1.44 11.21
N PHE A 134 2.77 -1.81 10.35
CA PHE A 134 3.43 -3.12 10.40
C PHE A 134 4.71 -3.14 11.28
N GLY A 135 5.06 -2.02 11.93
CA GLY A 135 6.28 -1.92 12.73
C GLY A 135 7.56 -2.07 11.91
N VAL A 136 7.51 -1.81 10.60
CA VAL A 136 8.70 -1.73 9.77
C VAL A 136 9.24 -0.32 9.90
N PHE A 137 10.51 -0.18 10.28
CA PHE A 137 11.10 1.12 10.62
C PHE A 137 12.09 1.65 9.59
N ARG A 138 12.45 2.93 9.73
CA ARG A 138 13.36 3.72 8.89
C ARG A 138 14.64 3.00 8.44
N TYR A 139 15.19 2.11 9.26
CA TYR A 139 16.45 1.41 8.97
C TYR A 139 16.31 0.21 8.03
N SER A 140 15.09 -0.25 7.74
CA SER A 140 14.85 -1.32 6.76
C SER A 140 15.30 -0.92 5.37
N ARG A 141 16.06 -1.79 4.68
CA ARG A 141 16.61 -1.56 3.33
C ARG A 141 15.52 -1.07 2.34
N TRP A 142 14.32 -1.60 2.47
CA TRP A 142 13.19 -1.29 1.59
C TRP A 142 12.50 0.03 1.90
N MET A 143 12.62 0.54 3.13
CA MET A 143 11.99 1.80 3.54
C MET A 143 12.90 3.01 3.40
N ARG A 144 14.23 2.82 3.34
CA ARG A 144 15.19 3.92 3.10
C ARG A 144 14.78 4.88 1.97
N PRO A 145 14.43 4.43 0.75
CA PRO A 145 14.00 5.35 -0.32
C PRO A 145 12.68 6.06 0.02
N VAL A 146 11.76 5.38 0.72
CA VAL A 146 10.48 5.96 1.14
C VAL A 146 10.69 7.11 2.12
N TYR A 147 11.54 6.91 3.13
CA TYR A 147 11.89 7.99 4.07
C TYR A 147 12.68 9.10 3.39
N ALA A 148 13.62 8.79 2.50
CA ALA A 148 14.34 9.81 1.74
C ALA A 148 13.41 10.72 0.92
N LEU A 149 12.38 10.15 0.29
CA LEU A 149 11.40 10.89 -0.50
C LEU A 149 10.38 11.68 0.33
N THR A 150 10.24 11.40 1.64
CA THR A 150 9.15 11.96 2.46
C THR A 150 9.62 12.72 3.69
N ASP A 151 10.82 12.49 4.20
CA ASP A 151 11.31 13.11 5.44
C ASP A 151 11.42 14.63 5.35
N TRP A 152 11.76 15.18 4.18
CA TRP A 152 11.79 16.63 3.96
C TRP A 152 10.43 17.30 4.20
N LEU A 153 9.32 16.56 4.04
CA LEU A 153 7.96 17.04 4.26
C LEU A 153 7.43 16.64 5.64
N VAL A 154 7.64 15.38 6.04
CA VAL A 154 7.07 14.81 7.26
C VAL A 154 7.80 15.29 8.52
N GLU A 155 9.13 15.42 8.49
CA GLU A 155 9.91 15.78 9.68
C GLU A 155 9.61 17.20 10.18
N PRO A 156 9.49 18.23 9.34
CA PRO A 156 9.05 19.55 9.79
C PRO A 156 7.65 19.53 10.43
N ILE A 157 6.71 18.80 9.83
CA ILE A 157 5.34 18.67 10.35
C ILE A 157 5.36 17.98 11.72
N ARG A 158 6.17 16.93 11.86
CA ARG A 158 6.33 16.18 13.12
C ARG A 158 6.91 17.04 14.24
N ARG A 159 7.70 18.07 13.94
CA ARG A 159 8.23 19.01 14.95
C ARG A 159 7.17 19.99 15.46
N VAL A 160 6.15 20.27 14.66
CA VAL A 160 5.06 21.20 15.02
C VAL A 160 3.92 20.48 15.70
N LEU A 161 3.62 19.24 15.29
CA LEU A 161 2.55 18.45 15.88
C LEU A 161 2.97 17.91 17.25
N PRO A 162 2.14 18.06 18.29
CA PRO A 162 2.37 17.38 19.56
C PRO A 162 2.26 15.86 19.36
N PRO A 163 2.99 15.04 20.13
CA PRO A 163 2.89 13.58 20.04
C PRO A 163 1.50 13.10 20.48
N MET A 164 0.59 12.87 19.52
CA MET A 164 -0.81 12.47 19.76
C MET A 164 -0.99 10.96 19.96
N GLY A 165 -0.20 10.36 20.86
CA GLY A 165 -0.27 8.95 21.22
C GLY A 165 0.68 8.04 20.44
N ALA A 166 0.31 6.75 20.32
CA ALA A 166 1.20 5.70 19.77
C ALA A 166 1.36 5.74 18.23
N LEU A 167 0.50 6.47 17.51
CA LEU A 167 0.51 6.55 16.06
C LEU A 167 0.97 7.94 15.58
N ASP A 168 1.90 7.98 14.64
CA ASP A 168 2.37 9.21 14.01
C ASP A 168 1.33 9.71 12.98
N TRP A 169 0.64 10.81 13.29
CA TRP A 169 -0.34 11.47 12.41
C TRP A 169 0.31 12.40 11.38
N SER A 170 1.62 12.67 11.50
CA SER A 170 2.34 13.58 10.62
C SER A 170 2.26 13.21 9.14
N PRO A 171 2.29 11.93 8.72
CA PRO A 171 2.11 11.56 7.33
C PRO A 171 0.73 11.90 6.75
N LEU A 172 -0.33 11.86 7.56
CA LEU A 172 -1.68 12.25 7.11
C LEU A 172 -1.76 13.76 6.86
N VAL A 173 -1.19 14.55 7.77
CA VAL A 173 -1.05 16.00 7.59
C VAL A 173 -0.16 16.31 6.38
N ALA A 174 0.92 15.56 6.19
CA ALA A 174 1.78 15.68 5.00
C ALA A 174 1.02 15.40 3.70
N CYS A 175 0.14 14.40 3.67
CA CYS A 175 -0.73 14.14 2.51
C CYS A 175 -1.64 15.34 2.21
N LEU A 176 -2.24 15.94 3.24
CA LEU A 176 -3.11 17.11 3.08
C LEU A 176 -2.33 18.31 2.54
N VAL A 177 -1.18 18.62 3.15
CA VAL A 177 -0.29 19.71 2.70
C VAL A 177 0.16 19.49 1.27
N LEU A 178 0.58 18.27 0.92
CA LEU A 178 1.01 17.93 -0.43
C LEU A 178 -0.12 18.07 -1.46
N TRP A 179 -1.35 17.69 -1.10
CA TRP A 179 -2.53 17.87 -1.94
C TRP A 179 -2.84 19.35 -2.16
N LEU A 180 -2.87 20.16 -1.10
CA LEU A 180 -3.09 21.61 -1.19
C LEU A 180 -2.02 22.27 -2.06
N LEU A 181 -0.74 21.93 -1.83
CA LEU A 181 0.37 22.45 -2.61
C LEU A 181 0.22 22.14 -4.11
N LYS A 182 -0.18 20.91 -4.45
CA LYS A 182 -0.45 20.52 -5.83
C LYS A 182 -1.56 21.39 -6.44
N GLN A 183 -2.69 21.56 -5.75
CA GLN A 183 -3.81 22.34 -6.27
C GLN A 183 -3.42 23.80 -6.49
N LEU A 184 -2.71 24.41 -5.54
CA LEU A 184 -2.22 25.79 -5.65
C LEU A 184 -1.23 25.95 -6.82
N LEU A 185 -0.28 25.04 -6.97
CA LEU A 185 0.69 25.11 -8.07
C LEU A 185 0.02 24.95 -9.44
N LEU A 186 -0.95 24.04 -9.55
CA LEU A 186 -1.70 23.87 -10.80
C LEU A 186 -2.63 25.05 -11.08
N SER A 187 -3.28 25.61 -10.05
CA SER A 187 -4.13 26.79 -10.24
C SER A 187 -3.32 27.98 -10.72
N VAL A 188 -2.17 28.27 -10.11
CA VAL A 188 -1.29 29.38 -10.53
C VAL A 188 -0.75 29.18 -11.95
N LEU A 189 -0.51 27.94 -12.36
CA LEU A 189 0.07 27.65 -13.67
C LEU A 189 -0.94 27.77 -14.84
N PHE A 190 -2.22 27.50 -14.57
CA PHE A 190 -3.29 27.46 -15.57
C PHE A 190 -4.27 28.63 -15.50
N TYR A 191 -4.10 29.54 -14.54
CA TYR A 191 -4.77 30.83 -14.47
C TYR A 191 -4.06 31.84 -15.37
#